data_AF-A0A7K1KU25-F1
#
_entry.id   AF-A0A7K1KU25-F1
#
_cell.length_a   1.000
_cell.length_b   1.000
_cell.length_c   1.000
_cell.angle_alpha   90.00
_cell.angle_beta   90.00
_cell.angle_gamma   90.00
#
_symmetry.space_group_name_H-M   'P 1'
#
loop_
_entity.id
_entity.type
_entity.pdbx_description
1 polymer ?
#
loop_
_entity_poly.entity_id
_entity_poly.type
_entity_poly.pdbx_seq_one_letter_code
_entity_poly.pdbx_strand_id
1 'polypeptide(L)'
;MPGHARDGRGGYQGNRQVIMPYRRPRDGSELRAWQHELNTVHKRVRACVEHVFARMKWWNILRNCRRKRDGVHHATHGIALMHNLVIAG
;
A
#
# COMPACT_ATOMS: atom_id res chain seq x y z
N MET A 1 21.19 24.46 15.59
CA MET A 1 20.54 23.15 15.33
C MET A 1 19.30 23.36 14.48
N PRO A 2 19.27 22.97 13.18
CA PRO A 2 18.01 22.97 12.44
C PRO A 2 17.62 21.58 11.91
N GLY A 3 16.40 21.16 12.27
CA GLY A 3 15.43 20.59 11.34
C GLY A 3 15.66 19.17 10.82
N HIS A 4 15.31 18.15 11.60
CA HIS A 4 15.00 16.83 11.07
C HIS A 4 13.61 16.84 10.41
N ALA A 5 13.52 17.35 9.18
CA ALA A 5 12.49 16.93 8.24
C ALA A 5 12.79 15.48 7.85
N ARG A 6 12.27 14.51 8.62
CA ARG A 6 12.31 13.10 8.26
C ARG A 6 11.24 12.86 7.21
N ASP A 7 11.54 13.22 5.97
CA ASP A 7 10.78 12.76 4.80
C ASP A 7 10.74 11.22 4.86
N GLY A 8 9.55 10.63 4.85
CA GLY A 8 9.25 9.21 5.12
C GLY A 8 9.82 8.18 4.13
N ARG A 9 11.11 8.29 3.76
CA ARG A 9 11.86 7.41 2.87
C ARG A 9 13.03 6.69 3.58
N GLY A 10 12.99 6.60 4.92
CA GLY A 10 14.07 6.01 5.71
C GLY A 10 14.05 4.48 5.78
N GLY A 11 12.89 3.84 5.60
CA GLY A 11 12.71 2.41 5.91
C GLY A 11 13.48 1.40 5.05
N TYR A 12 14.08 1.83 3.94
CA TYR A 12 14.84 0.96 3.02
C TYR A 12 16.32 1.39 2.90
N GLN A 13 16.80 2.20 3.83
CA GLN A 13 18.14 2.77 3.78
C GLN A 13 19.21 1.67 3.89
N GLY A 14 20.16 1.66 2.95
CA GLY A 14 21.27 0.70 2.93
C GLY A 14 21.00 -0.59 2.14
N ASN A 15 19.79 -0.79 1.62
CA ASN A 15 19.51 -1.97 0.80
C ASN A 15 20.03 -1.77 -0.63
N ARG A 16 21.12 -2.48 -0.98
CA ARG A 16 21.72 -2.45 -2.33
C ARG A 16 20.82 -3.06 -3.42
N GLN A 17 19.80 -3.83 -3.04
CA GLN A 17 18.85 -4.45 -3.97
C GLN A 17 17.74 -3.50 -4.41
N VAL A 18 17.62 -2.32 -3.77
CA VAL A 18 16.59 -1.33 -4.07
C VAL A 18 17.25 -0.11 -4.69
N ILE A 19 16.81 0.26 -5.89
CA ILE A 19 17.25 1.50 -6.55
C ILE A 19 16.65 2.67 -5.78
N MET A 20 17.48 3.43 -5.07
CA MET A 20 17.08 4.56 -4.26
C MET A 20 17.40 5.88 -4.98
N PRO A 21 16.57 6.93 -4.82
CA PRO A 21 16.87 8.23 -5.39
C PRO A 21 18.10 8.83 -4.70
N TYR A 22 18.98 9.45 -5.49
CA TYR A 22 20.17 10.13 -4.99
C TYR A 22 19.76 11.31 -4.09
N ARG A 23 20.32 11.37 -2.89
CA ARG A 23 20.14 12.52 -1.98
C ARG A 23 21.28 13.49 -2.13
N ARG A 24 21.01 14.76 -1.82
CA ARG A 24 22.05 15.77 -1.73
C ARG A 24 23.11 15.30 -0.70
N PRO A 25 24.40 15.25 -1.06
CA PRO A 25 25.47 14.91 -0.15
C PRO A 25 25.43 15.74 1.13
N ARG A 26 25.89 15.16 2.24
CA ARG A 26 25.93 15.83 3.55
C ARG A 26 26.83 17.06 3.54
N ASP A 27 27.77 17.09 2.60
CA ASP A 27 28.76 18.15 2.39
C ASP A 27 28.17 19.35 1.62
N GLY A 28 26.87 19.31 1.28
CA GLY A 28 26.15 20.42 0.66
C GLY A 28 26.38 20.58 -0.84
N SER A 29 27.23 19.75 -1.46
CA SER A 29 27.44 19.75 -2.90
C SER A 29 26.15 19.42 -3.66
N GLU A 30 25.98 20.02 -4.83
CA GLU A 30 24.82 19.73 -5.67
C GLU A 30 24.94 18.36 -6.36
N LEU A 31 23.78 17.76 -6.63
CA LEU A 31 23.70 16.54 -7.40
C LEU A 31 24.06 16.87 -8.86
N ARG A 32 24.75 15.94 -9.52
CA ARG A 32 25.06 16.09 -10.95
C ARG A 32 23.77 16.07 -11.77
N ALA A 33 23.76 16.70 -12.94
CA ALA A 33 22.57 16.78 -13.81
C ALA A 33 21.94 15.41 -14.10
N TRP A 34 22.76 14.39 -14.40
CA TRP A 34 22.27 13.02 -14.64
C TRP A 34 21.64 12.36 -13.39
N GLN A 35 22.08 12.73 -12.18
CA GLN A 35 21.49 12.25 -10.93
C GLN A 35 20.12 12.90 -10.68
N HIS A 36 19.98 14.18 -11.05
CA HIS A 36 18.69 14.87 -11.03
C HIS A 36 17.68 14.26 -12.00
N GLU A 37 18.11 13.92 -13.21
CA GLU A 37 17.27 13.27 -14.21
C GLU A 37 16.76 11.90 -13.74
N LEU A 38 17.65 11.04 -13.22
CA LEU A 38 17.28 9.75 -12.65
C LEU A 38 16.31 9.91 -11.47
N ASN A 39 16.50 10.92 -10.62
CA ASN A 39 15.58 11.20 -9.52
C ASN A 39 14.19 11.59 -10.00
N THR A 40 14.09 12.31 -11.11
CA THR A 40 12.80 12.69 -11.72
C THR A 40 12.07 11.45 -12.23
N VAL A 41 12.77 10.58 -12.96
CA VAL A 41 12.23 9.29 -13.42
C VAL A 41 11.80 8.43 -12.23
N HIS A 42 12.65 8.31 -11.22
CA HIS A 42 12.37 7.52 -10.02
C HIS A 42 11.12 8.05 -9.27
N LYS A 43 10.98 9.37 -9.11
CA LYS A 43 9.78 9.99 -8.51
C LYS A 43 8.52 9.67 -9.29
N ARG A 44 8.57 9.74 -10.63
CA ARG A 44 7.41 9.45 -11.49
C ARG A 44 6.96 8.00 -11.37
N VAL A 45 7.91 7.06 -11.46
CA VAL A 45 7.61 5.63 -11.32
C VAL A 45 7.08 5.33 -9.92
N ARG A 46 7.72 5.87 -8.88
CA ARG A 46 7.28 5.69 -7.50
C ARG A 46 5.86 6.20 -7.26
N ALA A 47 5.54 7.40 -7.76
CA ALA A 47 4.20 7.96 -7.64
C ALA A 47 3.14 7.08 -8.33
N CYS A 48 3.44 6.57 -9.53
CA CYS A 48 2.55 5.65 -10.25
C CYS A 48 2.29 4.37 -9.44
N VAL A 49 3.36 3.75 -8.94
CA VAL A 49 3.28 2.52 -8.14
C VAL A 49 2.51 2.75 -6.85
N GLU A 50 2.84 3.79 -6.08
CA GLU A 50 2.14 4.15 -4.84
C GLU A 50 0.65 4.45 -5.09
N HIS A 51 0.30 5.10 -6.21
CA HIS A 51 -1.08 5.36 -6.59
C HIS A 51 -1.87 4.06 -6.88
N VAL A 52 -1.28 3.12 -7.62
CA VAL A 52 -1.89 1.81 -7.88
C VAL A 52 -2.05 1.03 -6.58
N PHE A 53 -1.04 1.02 -5.71
CA PHE A 53 -1.15 0.39 -4.38
C PHE A 53 -2.26 1.00 -3.51
N ALA A 54 -2.40 2.34 -3.52
CA ALA A 54 -3.49 3.02 -2.82
C ALA A 54 -4.85 2.59 -3.36
N ARG A 55 -5.01 2.51 -4.69
CA ARG A 55 -6.26 2.04 -5.33
C ARG A 55 -6.55 0.56 -5.02
N MET A 56 -5.51 -0.29 -4.99
CA MET A 56 -5.63 -1.69 -4.60
C MET A 56 -6.06 -1.87 -3.14
N LYS A 57 -5.63 -0.99 -2.23
CA LYS A 57 -6.05 -1.02 -0.82
C LYS A 57 -7.58 -0.87 -0.71
N TRP A 58 -8.16 0.04 -1.47
CA TRP A 58 -9.61 0.24 -1.53
C TRP A 58 -10.33 -1.01 -2.03
N TRP A 59 -9.84 -1.60 -3.12
CA TRP A 59 -10.41 -2.82 -3.67
C TRP A 59 -10.32 -4.01 -2.70
N ASN A 60 -9.19 -4.19 -2.00
CA ASN A 60 -9.05 -5.24 -0.99
C ASN A 60 -9.99 -5.04 0.19
N ILE A 61 -10.23 -3.81 0.64
CA ILE A 61 -11.20 -3.51 1.70
C ILE A 61 -12.61 -3.92 1.25
N LEU A 62 -13.04 -3.47 0.07
CA LEU A 62 -14.35 -3.85 -0.49
C LEU A 62 -14.51 -5.37 -0.64
N ARG A 63 -13.48 -6.04 -1.18
CA ARG A 63 -13.48 -7.49 -1.35
C ARG A 63 -13.62 -8.22 -0.02
N ASN A 64 -12.92 -7.75 1.01
CA ASN A 64 -13.02 -8.32 2.36
C ASN A 64 -14.40 -8.09 2.98
N CYS A 65 -14.97 -6.90 2.83
CA CYS A 65 -16.33 -6.60 3.29
C CYS A 65 -17.37 -7.51 2.62
N ARG A 66 -17.28 -7.68 1.29
CA ARG A 66 -18.16 -8.59 0.54
C ARG A 66 -18.01 -10.03 1.02
N ARG A 67 -16.78 -10.53 1.11
CA ARG A 67 -16.52 -11.92 1.55
C ARG A 67 -17.03 -12.19 2.96
N LYS A 68 -16.90 -11.22 3.89
CA LYS A 68 -17.46 -11.34 5.24
C LYS A 68 -18.99 -11.37 5.22
N ARG A 69 -19.64 -10.51 4.43
CA ARG A 69 -21.11 -10.48 4.28
C ARG A 69 -21.64 -11.79 3.73
N ASP A 70 -21.01 -12.33 2.69
CA ASP A 70 -21.44 -13.59 2.05
C ASP A 70 -21.38 -14.74 3.07
N GLY A 71 -20.32 -14.82 3.87
CA GLY A 71 -20.19 -15.81 4.94
C GLY A 71 -21.32 -15.73 5.99
N VAL A 72 -21.66 -14.53 6.44
CA VAL A 72 -22.78 -14.32 7.38
C VAL A 72 -24.11 -14.73 6.74
N HIS A 73 -24.34 -14.35 5.49
CA HIS A 73 -25.57 -14.69 4.77
C HIS A 73 -25.78 -16.21 4.67
N HIS A 74 -24.72 -16.94 4.31
CA HIS A 74 -24.76 -18.41 4.25
C HIS A 74 -25.03 -19.05 5.63
N ALA A 75 -24.41 -18.54 6.70
CA ALA A 75 -24.65 -19.03 8.05
C ALA A 75 -26.11 -18.80 8.48
N THR A 76 -26.65 -17.58 8.25
CA THR A 76 -28.04 -17.25 8.56
C THR A 76 -29.02 -18.12 7.78
N HIS A 77 -28.78 -18.34 6.48
CA HIS A 77 -29.60 -19.24 5.67
C HIS A 77 -29.56 -20.68 6.18
N GLY A 78 -28.38 -21.19 6.55
CA GLY A 78 -28.25 -22.52 7.14
C GLY A 78 -29.02 -22.68 8.45
N ILE A 79 -28.95 -21.69 9.34
CA ILE A 79 -29.70 -21.69 10.61
C ILE A 79 -31.21 -21.64 10.34
N ALA A 80 -31.66 -20.76 9.46
CA ALA A 80 -33.07 -20.66 9.09
C ALA A 80 -33.59 -21.97 8.48
N LEU A 81 -32.80 -22.62 7.61
CA LEU A 81 -33.14 -23.91 7.04
C LEU A 81 -33.29 -24.98 8.13
N MET A 82 -32.31 -25.08 9.04
CA MET A 82 -32.37 -26.05 10.15
C MET A 82 -33.59 -25.83 11.04
N HIS A 83 -33.88 -24.57 11.40
CA HIS A 83 -35.06 -24.22 12.18
C HIS A 83 -36.36 -24.61 11.49
N ASN A 84 -36.48 -24.33 10.19
CA ASN A 84 -37.67 -24.68 9.42
C ASN A 84 -37.88 -26.19 9.34
N LEU A 85 -36.81 -26.97 9.23
CA LEU A 85 -36.89 -28.44 9.26
C LEU A 85 -37.38 -28.97 10.61
N VAL A 86 -36.99 -28.34 11.72
CA VAL A 86 -37.45 -28.72 13.06
C VAL A 86 -38.93 -28.40 13.28
N ILE A 87 -39.45 -27.33 12.66
CA ILE A 87 -40.87 -26.95 12.78
C ILE A 87 -41.77 -27.75 11.82
N ALA A 88 -41.25 -28.14 10.66
CA ALA A 88 -42.02 -28.84 9.64
C ALA A 88 -42.07 -30.38 9.82
N GLY A 89 -41.25 -30.94 10.72
CA GLY A 89 -41.31 -32.34 11.16
C GLY A 89 -42.06 -32.50 12.47
#